data_AF-A0A6J7KK44-F1
#
_entry.id   AF-A0A6J7KK44-F1
#
_cell.length_a   1.000
_cell.length_b   1.000
_cell.length_c   1.000
_cell.angle_alpha   90.00
_cell.angle_beta   90.00
_cell.angle_gamma   90.00
#
_symmetry.space_group_name_H-M   'P 1'
#
loop_
_entity.id
_entity.type
_entity.pdbx_description
1 polymer ?
#
loop_
_entity_poly.entity_id
_entity_poly.type
_entity_poly.pdbx_seq_one_letter_code
_entity_poly.pdbx_strand_id
1 'polypeptide(L)'
;MKAKGSWSVLGLDGADVRLRSGRIGLVSIDVKAPVTAGELHVTSAGVRLTLSLALDQLKTRNFLMEGAARSLIRRHDAHALDYTGHGAGGSNPWQVSGSAISGDVNVELELTITPVGPKDNPMAEIELAGTANLGTVNLPLPGLGRVDDFSFEVDARLALSLKGE
;
A
#
# COMPACT_ATOMS: atom_id res chain seq x y z
N MET A 1 -15.51 19.19 -8.08
CA MET A 1 -14.46 20.09 -7.54
C MET A 1 -13.11 19.49 -7.84
N LYS A 2 -12.13 20.27 -8.31
CA LYS A 2 -10.73 19.82 -8.41
C LYS A 2 -10.10 20.05 -7.04
N ALA A 3 -9.97 19.01 -6.22
CA ALA A 3 -9.31 19.14 -4.93
C ALA A 3 -7.85 19.57 -5.16
N LYS A 4 -7.40 20.57 -4.41
CA LYS A 4 -6.01 21.01 -4.34
C LYS A 4 -5.67 21.23 -2.88
N GLY A 5 -4.50 20.80 -2.46
CA GLY A 5 -4.08 20.87 -1.06
C GLY A 5 -3.11 19.76 -0.68
N SER A 6 -2.77 19.73 0.59
CA SER A 6 -1.95 18.70 1.23
C SER A 6 -2.74 18.06 2.34
N TRP A 7 -2.73 16.73 2.39
CA TRP A 7 -3.39 15.96 3.45
C TRP A 7 -2.39 15.00 4.07
N SER A 8 -2.45 14.87 5.39
CA SER A 8 -1.84 13.76 6.11
C SER A 8 -2.80 12.58 6.12
N VAL A 9 -2.28 11.38 5.88
CA VAL A 9 -3.01 10.14 6.17
C VAL A 9 -3.04 9.94 7.67
N LEU A 10 -4.24 9.74 8.22
CA LEU A 10 -4.43 9.45 9.63
C LEU A 10 -4.19 7.96 9.87
N GLY A 11 -3.12 7.63 10.59
CA GLY A 11 -2.83 6.27 11.10
C GLY A 11 -3.73 5.90 12.28
N LEU A 12 -5.05 5.98 12.10
CA LEU A 12 -6.01 5.47 13.10
C LEU A 12 -6.05 3.94 13.05
N ASP A 13 -6.46 3.30 14.15
CA ASP A 13 -6.74 1.85 14.20
C ASP A 13 -7.71 1.47 13.06
N GLY A 14 -7.22 0.74 12.06
CA GLY A 14 -7.97 0.32 10.87
C GLY A 14 -7.53 0.95 9.55
N ALA A 15 -6.56 1.87 9.56
CA ALA A 15 -5.84 2.30 8.35
C ALA A 15 -4.87 1.19 7.88
N ASP A 16 -5.43 0.07 7.44
CA ASP A 16 -4.69 -1.07 6.93
C ASP A 16 -4.66 -1.02 5.41
N VAL A 17 -3.48 -1.22 4.83
CA VAL A 17 -3.38 -1.63 3.44
C VAL A 17 -3.49 -3.14 3.39
N ARG A 18 -4.47 -3.62 2.63
CA ARG A 18 -4.63 -5.05 2.36
C ARG A 18 -3.82 -5.41 1.13
N LEU A 19 -2.95 -6.40 1.31
CA LEU A 19 -2.13 -7.01 0.27
C LEU A 19 -2.64 -8.44 0.06
N ARG A 20 -3.17 -8.72 -1.13
CA ARG A 20 -3.66 -10.05 -1.47
C ARG A 20 -2.85 -10.64 -2.60
N SER A 21 -2.12 -11.71 -2.31
CA SER A 21 -1.42 -12.45 -3.36
C SER A 21 -2.37 -13.25 -4.26
N GLY A 22 -1.93 -13.49 -5.49
CA GLY A 22 -2.50 -14.52 -6.35
C GLY A 22 -2.45 -15.92 -5.73
N ARG A 23 -3.08 -16.92 -6.37
CA ARG A 23 -3.06 -18.31 -5.89
C ARG A 23 -1.67 -18.92 -6.11
N ILE A 24 -1.02 -19.30 -5.01
CA ILE A 24 0.18 -20.13 -4.98
C ILE A 24 -0.27 -21.57 -4.74
N GLY A 25 -0.46 -22.34 -5.82
CA GLY A 25 -1.10 -23.66 -5.73
C GLY A 25 -2.53 -23.54 -5.17
N LEU A 26 -2.78 -24.10 -3.97
CA LEU A 26 -4.08 -24.01 -3.28
C LEU A 26 -4.18 -22.84 -2.28
N VAL A 27 -3.12 -22.05 -2.11
CA VAL A 27 -3.00 -21.08 -1.03
C VAL A 27 -3.02 -19.67 -1.57
N SER A 28 -3.74 -18.77 -0.90
CA SER A 28 -3.61 -17.32 -1.10
C SER A 28 -3.16 -16.69 0.22
N ILE A 29 -2.23 -15.74 0.11
CA ILE A 29 -1.78 -14.92 1.23
C ILE A 29 -2.60 -13.62 1.21
N ASP A 30 -3.23 -13.34 2.33
CA ASP A 30 -4.01 -12.13 2.58
C ASP A 30 -3.44 -11.49 3.84
N VAL A 31 -2.84 -10.31 3.66
CA VAL A 31 -2.11 -9.59 4.71
C VAL A 31 -2.65 -8.19 4.85
N LYS A 32 -2.67 -7.72 6.09
CA LYS A 32 -2.98 -6.34 6.44
C LYS A 32 -1.76 -5.68 7.03
N ALA A 33 -1.35 -4.56 6.44
CA ALA A 33 -0.21 -3.76 6.86
C ALA A 33 -0.72 -2.41 7.41
N PRO A 34 -0.48 -2.08 8.68
CA PRO A 34 -0.89 -0.79 9.22
C PRO A 34 -0.08 0.35 8.59
N VAL A 35 -0.78 1.42 8.19
CA VAL A 35 -0.16 2.66 7.73
C VAL A 35 0.29 3.47 8.93
N THR A 36 1.59 3.75 9.03
CA THR A 36 2.18 4.53 10.12
C THR A 36 2.29 6.01 9.79
N ALA A 37 2.49 6.33 8.51
CA ALA A 37 2.53 7.69 8.01
C ALA A 37 2.11 7.75 6.55
N GLY A 38 1.69 8.92 6.09
CA GLY A 38 1.41 9.14 4.68
C GLY A 38 1.01 10.57 4.39
N GLU A 39 1.25 10.99 3.16
CA GLU A 39 0.89 12.33 2.68
C GLU A 39 0.34 12.25 1.26
N LEU A 40 -0.75 12.96 1.02
CA LEU A 40 -1.29 13.19 -0.31
C LEU A 40 -1.16 14.68 -0.62
N HIS A 41 -0.47 15.00 -1.71
CA HIS A 41 -0.34 16.36 -2.21
C HIS A 41 -0.95 16.45 -3.61
N VAL A 42 -1.92 17.34 -3.79
CA VAL A 42 -2.60 17.53 -5.07
C VAL A 42 -2.51 18.99 -5.50
N THR A 43 -1.97 19.19 -6.70
CA THR A 43 -1.90 20.48 -7.37
C THR A 43 -2.57 20.42 -8.73
N SER A 44 -2.62 21.54 -9.45
CA SER A 44 -3.01 21.52 -10.87
C SER A 44 -2.00 20.83 -11.78
N ALA A 45 -0.72 20.77 -11.38
CA ALA A 45 0.35 20.20 -12.20
C ALA A 45 0.51 18.70 -11.95
N GLY A 46 0.23 18.23 -10.74
CA GLY A 46 0.51 16.85 -10.35
C GLY A 46 -0.09 16.44 -9.03
N VAL A 47 -0.09 15.13 -8.83
CA VAL A 47 -0.45 14.43 -7.60
C VAL A 47 0.78 13.69 -7.10
N ARG A 48 1.03 13.74 -5.79
CA ARG A 48 2.06 12.95 -5.12
C ARG A 48 1.45 12.24 -3.93
N LEU A 49 1.71 10.94 -3.82
CA LEU A 49 1.33 10.13 -2.67
C LEU A 49 2.59 9.54 -2.06
N THR A 50 2.74 9.69 -0.75
CA THR A 50 3.72 8.96 0.04
C THR A 50 3.01 8.16 1.10
N LEU A 51 3.43 6.92 1.34
CA LEU A 51 2.92 6.06 2.40
C LEU A 51 4.08 5.33 3.06
N SER A 52 4.01 5.17 4.38
CA SER A 52 4.89 4.31 5.15
C SER A 52 4.05 3.27 5.88
N LEU A 53 4.39 2.00 5.72
CA LEU A 53 3.70 0.88 6.33
C LEU A 53 4.62 0.13 7.28
N ALA A 54 4.13 -0.25 8.44
CA ALA A 54 4.86 -1.08 9.40
C ALA A 54 4.73 -2.56 9.02
N LEU A 55 5.73 -3.10 8.33
CA LEU A 55 5.72 -4.51 7.93
C LEU A 55 5.88 -5.43 9.15
N ASP A 56 6.62 -5.01 10.17
CA ASP A 56 6.76 -5.73 11.43
C ASP A 56 5.43 -5.94 12.20
N GLN A 57 4.40 -5.15 11.87
CA GLN A 57 3.05 -5.25 12.42
C GLN A 57 2.04 -5.90 11.45
N LEU A 58 2.51 -6.52 10.36
CA LEU A 58 1.65 -7.25 9.43
C LEU A 58 0.83 -8.33 10.15
N LYS A 59 -0.47 -8.35 9.85
CA LYS A 59 -1.39 -9.39 10.32
C LYS A 59 -1.85 -10.22 9.14
N THR A 60 -1.82 -11.54 9.28
CA THR A 60 -2.38 -12.46 8.28
C THR A 60 -3.57 -13.21 8.87
N ARG A 61 -4.41 -13.79 8.02
CA ARG A 61 -5.47 -14.71 8.50
C ARG A 61 -4.96 -16.10 8.89
N ASN A 62 -3.69 -16.42 8.61
CA ASN A 62 -3.09 -17.74 8.87
C ASN A 62 -1.77 -17.57 9.64
N PHE A 63 -1.76 -17.96 10.91
CA PHE A 63 -0.60 -17.85 11.80
C PHE A 63 0.72 -18.40 11.21
N LEU A 64 0.68 -19.49 10.43
CA LEU A 64 1.88 -20.03 9.78
C LEU A 64 2.44 -19.09 8.71
N MET A 65 1.56 -18.42 7.97
CA MET A 65 1.94 -17.40 6.98
C MET A 65 2.45 -16.14 7.66
N GLU A 66 1.91 -15.78 8.83
CA GLU A 66 2.42 -14.66 9.61
C GLU A 66 3.87 -14.90 10.04
N GLY A 67 4.19 -16.11 10.53
CA GLY A 67 5.56 -16.49 10.87
C GLY A 67 6.53 -16.41 9.69
N ALA A 68 6.10 -16.87 8.51
CA ALA A 68 6.92 -16.79 7.29
C ALA A 68 7.10 -15.35 6.78
N ALA A 69 6.03 -14.54 6.79
CA ALA A 69 6.10 -13.12 6.44
C ALA A 69 7.07 -12.38 7.38
N ARG A 70 6.94 -12.57 8.69
CA ARG A 70 7.84 -11.99 9.69
C ARG A 70 9.30 -12.44 9.51
N SER A 71 9.53 -13.70 9.13
CA SER A 71 10.86 -14.24 8.83
C SER A 71 11.50 -13.58 7.62
N LEU A 72 10.73 -13.39 6.54
CA LEU A 72 11.18 -12.67 5.34
C LEU A 72 11.52 -11.21 5.67
N ILE A 73 10.66 -10.52 6.41
CA ILE A 73 10.88 -9.14 6.85
C ILE A 73 12.18 -9.00 7.63
N ARG A 74 12.39 -9.87 8.63
CA ARG A 74 13.63 -9.86 9.43
C ARG A 74 14.87 -10.20 8.61
N ARG A 75 14.77 -11.10 7.63
CA ARG A 75 15.91 -11.49 6.78
C ARG A 75 16.38 -10.35 5.90
N HIS A 76 15.45 -9.52 5.43
CA HIS A 76 15.71 -8.41 4.51
C HIS A 76 15.84 -7.05 5.21
N ASP A 77 15.87 -7.01 6.55
CA ASP A 77 15.82 -5.77 7.35
C ASP A 77 14.66 -4.85 6.96
N ALA A 78 13.59 -5.45 6.45
CA ALA A 78 12.47 -4.83 5.76
C ALA A 78 11.38 -4.43 6.77
N HIS A 79 11.76 -3.65 7.78
CA HIS A 79 10.88 -3.27 8.90
C HIS A 79 9.70 -2.39 8.49
N ALA A 80 9.93 -1.52 7.51
CA ALA A 80 8.92 -0.63 6.95
C ALA A 80 8.93 -0.71 5.42
N LEU A 81 7.77 -0.47 4.81
CA LEU A 81 7.63 -0.30 3.37
C LEU A 81 7.28 1.15 3.09
N ASP A 82 8.14 1.83 2.36
CA ASP A 82 7.94 3.23 1.97
C ASP A 82 7.57 3.30 0.49
N TYR A 83 6.38 3.82 0.21
CA TYR A 83 5.90 4.09 -1.13
C TYR A 83 6.02 5.57 -1.46
N THR A 84 6.49 5.88 -2.68
CA THR A 84 6.37 7.22 -3.27
C THR A 84 5.90 7.11 -4.71
N GLY A 85 4.76 7.71 -5.00
CA GLY A 85 4.14 7.73 -6.33
C GLY A 85 3.81 9.14 -6.81
N HIS A 86 3.88 9.33 -8.13
CA HIS A 86 3.56 10.58 -8.80
C HIS A 86 2.56 10.35 -9.94
N GLY A 87 1.69 11.33 -10.17
CA GLY A 87 0.64 11.25 -11.16
C GLY A 87 0.30 12.61 -11.75
N ALA A 88 -0.40 12.60 -12.88
CA ALA A 88 -0.90 13.82 -13.49
C ALA A 88 -2.00 14.44 -12.61
N GLY A 89 -1.98 15.77 -12.48
CA GLY A 89 -3.09 16.51 -11.89
C GLY A 89 -4.27 16.63 -12.88
N GLY A 90 -5.45 16.95 -12.37
CA GLY A 90 -6.53 17.50 -13.21
C GLY A 90 -7.80 16.67 -13.36
N SER A 91 -7.77 15.36 -13.15
CA SER A 91 -8.96 14.49 -13.12
C SER A 91 -8.88 13.45 -12.01
N ASN A 92 -10.01 13.23 -11.33
CA ASN A 92 -10.24 12.20 -10.31
C ASN A 92 -11.03 11.04 -10.99
N PRO A 93 -10.68 9.77 -10.78
CA PRO A 93 -9.62 9.28 -9.88
C PRO A 93 -8.22 9.62 -10.37
N TRP A 94 -7.30 9.84 -9.42
CA TRP A 94 -5.91 10.12 -9.74
C TRP A 94 -5.15 8.81 -9.86
N GLN A 95 -4.32 8.71 -10.89
CA GLN A 95 -3.44 7.57 -11.09
C GLN A 95 -2.02 8.00 -10.76
N VAL A 96 -1.39 7.32 -9.81
CA VAL A 96 0.00 7.54 -9.42
C VAL A 96 0.82 6.30 -9.67
N SER A 97 1.99 6.47 -10.27
CA SER A 97 2.96 5.39 -10.50
C SER A 97 4.21 5.69 -9.69
N GLY A 98 4.79 4.66 -9.09
CA GLY A 98 5.89 4.83 -8.16
C GLY A 98 6.53 3.52 -7.74
N SER A 99 7.32 3.61 -6.68
CA SER A 99 8.05 2.49 -6.12
C SER A 99 7.75 2.34 -4.64
N ALA A 100 7.56 1.09 -4.21
CA ALA A 100 7.47 0.68 -2.82
C ALA A 100 8.79 -0.01 -2.43
N ILE A 101 9.52 0.55 -1.47
CA ILE A 101 10.87 0.14 -1.10
C ILE A 101 10.88 -0.35 0.34
N SER A 102 11.51 -1.50 0.58
CA SER A 102 11.72 -2.05 1.92
C SER A 102 13.01 -2.86 1.96
N GLY A 103 14.02 -2.37 2.68
CA GLY A 103 15.35 -2.99 2.69
C GLY A 103 15.96 -3.02 1.29
N ASP A 104 16.29 -4.22 0.80
CA ASP A 104 16.80 -4.49 -0.55
C ASP A 104 15.71 -4.73 -1.60
N VAL A 105 14.43 -4.74 -1.19
CA VAL A 105 13.28 -4.97 -2.07
C VAL A 105 12.78 -3.64 -2.63
N ASN A 106 12.62 -3.58 -3.95
CA ASN A 106 12.02 -2.46 -4.66
C ASN A 106 10.94 -2.99 -5.62
N VAL A 107 9.70 -2.54 -5.43
CA VAL A 107 8.54 -2.98 -6.22
C VAL A 107 7.92 -1.77 -6.91
N GLU A 108 7.83 -1.81 -8.24
CA GLU A 108 7.05 -0.84 -8.99
C GLU A 108 5.55 -1.08 -8.75
N LEU A 109 4.83 -0.01 -8.43
CA LEU A 109 3.43 -0.06 -8.06
C LEU A 109 2.68 1.14 -8.63
N GLU A 110 1.55 0.83 -9.25
CA GLU A 110 0.58 1.81 -9.72
C GLU A 110 -0.65 1.78 -8.83
N LEU A 111 -1.08 2.96 -8.37
CA LEU A 111 -2.24 3.12 -7.51
C LEU A 111 -3.24 4.09 -8.14
N THR A 112 -4.50 3.70 -8.09
CA THR A 112 -5.65 4.57 -8.32
C THR A 112 -6.11 5.12 -6.97
N ILE A 113 -6.23 6.44 -6.89
CA ILE A 113 -6.66 7.19 -5.70
C ILE A 113 -8.03 7.78 -5.98
N THR A 114 -9.02 7.33 -5.21
CA THR A 114 -10.40 7.81 -5.30
C THR A 114 -10.79 8.52 -4.00
N PRO A 115 -11.00 9.85 -4.01
CA PRO A 115 -11.60 10.57 -2.89
C PRO A 115 -12.96 10.01 -2.49
N VAL A 116 -13.15 9.82 -1.19
CA VAL A 116 -14.40 9.37 -0.59
C VAL A 116 -14.76 10.30 0.56
N GLY A 117 -15.97 10.83 0.54
CA GLY A 117 -16.45 11.70 1.59
C GLY A 117 -17.79 12.36 1.26
N PRO A 118 -18.40 13.02 2.25
CA PRO A 118 -19.63 13.78 2.04
C PRO A 118 -19.37 15.02 1.16
N LYS A 119 -20.44 15.64 0.63
CA LYS A 119 -20.32 16.75 -0.34
C LYS A 119 -19.55 17.97 0.19
N ASP A 120 -19.63 18.21 1.50
CA ASP A 120 -18.97 19.28 2.24
C ASP A 120 -17.51 18.96 2.59
N ASN A 121 -17.15 17.67 2.68
CA ASN A 121 -15.77 17.21 2.83
C ASN A 121 -15.48 15.99 1.93
N PRO A 122 -15.33 16.19 0.62
CA PRO A 122 -15.11 15.08 -0.33
C PRO A 122 -13.74 14.41 -0.17
N MET A 123 -12.83 15.01 0.60
CA MET A 123 -11.48 14.51 0.91
C MET A 123 -11.40 14.02 2.36
N ALA A 124 -12.51 13.57 2.95
CA ALA A 124 -12.50 12.98 4.29
C ALA A 124 -11.67 11.68 4.31
N GLU A 125 -11.78 10.88 3.26
CA GLU A 125 -11.08 9.62 3.07
C GLU A 125 -10.62 9.47 1.62
N ILE A 126 -9.72 8.53 1.38
CA ILE A 126 -9.36 8.04 0.04
C ILE A 126 -9.44 6.52 0.01
N GLU A 127 -9.90 6.00 -1.12
CA GLU A 127 -9.75 4.60 -1.48
C GLU A 127 -8.55 4.47 -2.42
N LEU A 128 -7.68 3.50 -2.11
CA LEU A 128 -6.52 3.12 -2.90
C LEU A 128 -6.77 1.74 -3.48
N ALA A 129 -6.60 1.63 -4.80
CA ALA A 129 -6.65 0.35 -5.50
C ALA A 129 -5.47 0.23 -6.46
N GLY A 130 -4.82 -0.93 -6.50
CA GLY A 130 -3.74 -1.17 -7.44
C GLY A 130 -3.26 -2.60 -7.45
N THR A 131 -2.28 -2.88 -8.30
CA THR A 131 -1.64 -4.18 -8.40
C THR A 131 -0.14 -4.01 -8.56
N ALA A 132 0.62 -4.90 -7.94
CA ALA A 132 2.07 -4.96 -8.09
C ALA A 132 2.51 -6.38 -8.40
N ASN A 133 3.54 -6.49 -9.24
CA ASN A 133 4.17 -7.75 -9.62
C ASN A 133 5.59 -7.78 -9.05
N LEU A 134 5.90 -8.82 -8.27
CA LEU A 134 7.24 -9.05 -7.70
C LEU A 134 8.01 -10.11 -8.48
N GLY A 135 7.35 -10.79 -9.43
CA GLY A 135 7.95 -11.89 -10.18
C GLY A 135 8.23 -13.08 -9.27
N THR A 136 9.45 -13.61 -9.30
CA THR A 136 9.78 -14.82 -8.53
C THR A 136 10.16 -14.49 -7.09
N VAL A 137 9.43 -15.06 -6.12
CA VAL A 137 9.71 -14.94 -4.68
C VAL A 137 9.96 -16.33 -4.08
N ASN A 138 10.99 -16.44 -3.23
CA ASN A 138 11.26 -17.67 -2.48
C ASN A 138 10.64 -17.58 -1.08
N LEU A 139 9.61 -18.39 -0.82
CA LEU A 139 8.98 -18.42 0.48
C LEU A 139 9.71 -19.42 1.40
N PRO A 140 10.06 -19.06 2.64
CA PRO A 140 10.73 -19.95 3.56
C PRO A 140 9.72 -20.89 4.24
N LEU A 141 8.87 -21.56 3.45
CA LEU A 141 7.81 -22.44 3.91
C LEU A 141 8.08 -23.88 3.42
N PRO A 142 8.03 -24.90 4.30
CA PRO A 142 8.18 -26.29 3.88
C PRO A 142 7.15 -26.66 2.80
N GLY A 143 7.60 -27.17 1.66
CA GLY A 143 6.74 -27.53 0.53
C GLY A 143 6.33 -26.38 -0.40
N LEU A 144 6.70 -25.13 -0.09
CA LEU A 144 6.47 -23.94 -0.91
C LEU A 144 7.83 -23.26 -1.13
N GLY A 145 8.65 -23.79 -2.05
CA GLY A 145 10.01 -23.31 -2.25
C GLY A 145 10.07 -22.02 -3.07
N ARG A 146 9.67 -22.10 -4.34
CA ARG A 146 9.74 -21.01 -5.31
C ARG A 146 8.33 -20.70 -5.81
N VAL A 147 7.96 -19.43 -5.79
CA VAL A 147 6.72 -18.93 -6.35
C VAL A 147 7.08 -18.03 -7.52
N ASP A 148 6.73 -18.45 -8.72
CA ASP A 148 6.84 -17.61 -9.91
C ASP A 148 5.60 -16.72 -10.05
N ASP A 149 5.78 -15.56 -10.69
CA ASP A 149 4.73 -14.57 -10.96
C ASP A 149 3.91 -14.13 -9.74
N PHE A 150 4.60 -13.97 -8.60
CA PHE A 150 4.00 -13.43 -7.40
C PHE A 150 3.54 -11.99 -7.65
N SER A 151 2.23 -11.79 -7.54
CA SER A 151 1.58 -10.50 -7.65
C SER A 151 0.70 -10.28 -6.43
N PHE A 152 0.50 -9.02 -6.05
CA PHE A 152 -0.50 -8.66 -5.06
C PHE A 152 -1.43 -7.55 -5.52
N GLU A 153 -2.69 -7.68 -5.10
CA GLU A 153 -3.67 -6.60 -5.13
C GLU A 153 -3.47 -5.72 -3.88
N VAL A 154 -3.51 -4.41 -4.09
CA VAL A 154 -3.52 -3.38 -3.06
C VAL A 154 -4.94 -2.84 -2.96
N ASP A 155 -5.49 -2.87 -1.75
CA ASP A 155 -6.77 -2.27 -1.42
C ASP A 155 -6.66 -1.59 -0.05
N ALA A 156 -6.99 -0.30 0.02
CA ALA A 156 -6.98 0.44 1.28
C ALA A 156 -8.03 1.54 1.28
N ARG A 157 -8.53 1.86 2.47
CA ARG A 157 -9.37 3.03 2.71
C ARG A 157 -8.79 3.81 3.86
N LEU A 158 -8.34 5.04 3.57
CA LEU A 158 -7.50 5.82 4.47
C LEU A 158 -8.18 7.15 4.78
N ALA A 159 -8.32 7.45 6.06
CA ALA A 159 -8.80 8.75 6.51
C ALA A 159 -7.72 9.82 6.29
N LEU A 160 -8.17 11.01 5.89
CA LEU A 160 -7.31 12.15 5.61
C LEU A 160 -7.58 13.29 6.59
N SER A 161 -6.52 14.02 6.91
CA SER A 161 -6.61 15.30 7.60
C SER A 161 -5.91 16.36 6.77
N LEU A 162 -6.57 17.48 6.53
CA LEU A 162 -5.98 18.61 5.81
C LEU A 162 -4.79 19.13 6.62
N LYS A 163 -3.61 19.21 5.99
CA LYS A 163 -2.50 19.96 6.56
C LYS A 163 -2.83 21.44 6.46
N GLY A 164 -3.03 22.08 7.61
CA GLY A 164 -3.07 23.55 7.66
C GLY A 164 -1.77 24.10 7.07
N GLU A 165 -1.91 25.12 6.24
CA GLU A 165 -0.79 25.93 5.73
C GLU A 165 -0.16 26.75 6.86
#